data_AF-A0A0J0XCT6-F1
#
_entry.id   AF-A0A0J0XCT6-F1
#
_cell.length_a   1.000
_cell.length_b   1.000
_cell.length_c   1.000
_cell.angle_alpha   90.00
_cell.angle_beta   90.00
_cell.angle_gamma   90.00
#
_symmetry.space_group_name_H-M   'P 1'
#
loop_
_entity.id
_entity.type
_entity.pdbx_description
1 polymer ?
#
loop_
_entity_poly.entity_id
_entity_poly.type
_entity_poly.pdbx_seq_one_letter_code
_entity_poly.pdbx_strand_id
1 'polypeptide(L)'
;MSCDLDVELELIASSLLPSEDLTDDPGFPRIISIVNNDSQRTLHIEVREDYPSQSAVTIELKGNDIGRDVARYHNSKIAEQQNANWVDGEE
;
A
#
# COMPACT_ATOMS: atom_id res chain seq x y z
N MET A 1 -17.27 7.87 -6.42
CA MET A 1 -16.63 7.14 -5.32
C MET A 1 -15.10 7.27 -5.42
N SER A 2 -14.55 8.48 -5.63
CA SER A 2 -13.10 8.72 -5.57
C SER A 2 -12.67 9.46 -4.29
N CYS A 3 -13.60 10.15 -3.62
CA CYS A 3 -13.29 10.97 -2.45
C CYS A 3 -12.70 10.19 -1.28
N ASP A 4 -13.08 8.93 -1.07
CA ASP A 4 -12.64 8.18 0.11
C ASP A 4 -11.16 7.78 0.03
N LEU A 5 -10.71 7.33 -1.15
CA LEU A 5 -9.30 6.96 -1.36
C LEU A 5 -8.36 8.17 -1.33
N ASP A 6 -8.79 9.31 -1.89
CA ASP A 6 -7.99 10.54 -1.85
C ASP A 6 -7.79 11.02 -0.40
N VAL A 7 -8.83 10.97 0.43
CA VAL A 7 -8.74 11.30 1.86
C VAL A 7 -7.84 10.32 2.61
N GLU A 8 -7.95 9.02 2.35
CA GLU A 8 -7.03 8.03 2.94
C GLU A 8 -5.57 8.30 2.57
N LEU A 9 -5.30 8.66 1.32
CA LEU A 9 -3.95 9.00 0.86
C LEU A 9 -3.40 10.26 1.53
N GLU A 10 -4.22 11.29 1.74
CA GLU A 10 -3.81 12.48 2.50
C GLU A 10 -3.47 12.13 3.95
N LEU A 11 -4.24 11.24 4.59
CA LEU A 11 -3.97 10.75 5.95
C LEU A 11 -2.69 9.93 6.00
N ILE A 12 -2.49 9.02 5.05
CA ILE A 12 -1.27 8.21 4.94
C ILE A 12 -0.06 9.12 4.74
N ALA A 13 -0.12 10.05 3.77
CA ALA A 13 0.95 11.00 3.48
C ALA A 13 1.32 11.85 4.71
N SER A 14 0.33 12.24 5.52
CA SER A 14 0.55 13.01 6.76
C SER A 14 1.19 12.18 7.89
N SER A 15 1.10 10.85 7.82
CA SER A 15 1.64 9.92 8.81
C SER A 15 3.05 9.40 8.49
N LEU A 16 3.56 9.72 7.30
CA LEU A 16 4.86 9.26 6.84
C LEU A 16 6.01 9.81 7.70
N LEU A 17 7.04 8.98 7.85
CA LEU A 17 8.28 9.39 8.47
C LEU A 17 9.05 10.37 7.56
N PRO A 18 9.97 11.19 8.11
CA PRO A 18 10.77 12.12 7.30
C PRO A 18 11.63 11.46 6.22
N SER A 19 11.90 10.16 6.32
CA SER A 19 12.63 9.41 5.30
C SER A 19 11.73 8.65 4.35
N GLU A 20 10.42 8.88 4.38
CA GLU A 20 9.43 8.23 3.53
C GLU A 20 8.75 9.24 2.60
N ASP A 21 8.65 8.89 1.32
CA ASP A 21 7.97 9.69 0.30
C ASP A 21 6.82 8.88 -0.32
N LEU A 22 5.65 9.49 -0.45
CA LEU A 22 4.51 8.93 -1.19
C LEU A 22 4.49 9.46 -2.62
N THR A 23 4.33 8.55 -3.57
CA THR A 23 4.04 8.85 -4.98
C THR A 23 2.72 8.20 -5.36
N ASP A 24 1.94 8.91 -6.17
CA ASP A 24 0.61 8.52 -6.60
C ASP A 24 0.49 8.71 -8.11
N ASP A 25 0.09 7.65 -8.81
CA ASP A 25 -0.28 7.67 -10.22
C ASP A 25 -1.82 7.62 -10.35
N PRO A 26 -2.48 8.77 -10.52
CA PRO A 26 -3.94 8.85 -10.52
C PRO A 26 -4.54 8.26 -11.81
N GLY A 27 -4.96 7.00 -11.74
CA GLY A 27 -5.72 6.27 -12.77
C GLY A 27 -5.89 4.81 -12.37
N PHE A 28 -6.95 4.12 -12.75
CA PHE A 28 -7.14 2.73 -12.32
C PHE A 28 -6.43 1.71 -13.24
N PRO A 29 -5.73 0.70 -12.68
CA PRO A 29 -5.45 0.53 -11.25
C PRO A 29 -4.52 1.62 -10.72
N ARG A 30 -4.90 2.25 -9.58
CA ARG A 30 -4.17 3.36 -8.98
C ARG A 30 -2.94 2.82 -8.30
N ILE A 31 -1.79 3.33 -8.71
CA ILE A 31 -0.51 2.89 -8.18
C ILE A 31 -0.03 3.92 -7.16
N ILE A 32 0.09 3.48 -5.92
CA ILE A 32 0.65 4.26 -4.83
C ILE A 32 1.96 3.59 -4.42
N SER A 33 3.02 4.37 -4.30
CA SER A 33 4.32 3.86 -3.82
C SER A 33 4.84 4.71 -2.68
N ILE A 34 5.15 4.05 -1.55
CA ILE A 34 5.80 4.67 -0.40
C ILE A 34 7.25 4.20 -0.37
N VAL A 35 8.18 5.10 -0.63
CA VAL A 35 9.61 4.80 -0.72
C VAL A 35 10.29 5.27 0.55
N ASN A 36 11.03 4.38 1.21
CA ASN A 36 11.91 4.74 2.31
C ASN A 36 13.31 5.05 1.77
N ASN A 37 13.74 6.31 1.85
CA ASN A 37 15.00 6.80 1.30
C ASN A 37 16.24 6.23 1.98
N ASP A 38 16.16 5.83 3.25
CA ASP A 38 17.30 5.26 3.98
C ASP A 38 17.60 3.84 3.50
N SER A 39 16.56 3.04 3.29
CA SER A 39 16.68 1.62 2.93
C SER A 39 16.48 1.35 1.43
N GLN A 40 15.99 2.33 0.67
CA GLN A 40 15.57 2.19 -0.73
C GLN A 40 14.48 1.11 -0.94
N ARG A 41 13.77 0.76 0.12
CA ARG A 41 12.63 -0.17 0.07
C ARG A 41 11.38 0.61 -0.30
N THR A 42 10.52 -0.03 -1.07
CA THR A 42 9.28 0.56 -1.56
C THR A 42 8.11 -0.34 -1.18
N LEU A 43 7.15 0.22 -0.46
CA LEU A 43 5.82 -0.37 -0.36
C LEU A 43 5.06 0.01 -1.61
N HIS A 44 4.70 -0.98 -2.43
CA HIS A 44 3.97 -0.81 -3.66
C HIS A 44 2.53 -1.25 -3.46
N ILE A 45 1.60 -0.34 -3.67
CA ILE A 45 0.18 -0.52 -3.42
C ILE A 45 -0.55 -0.32 -4.74
N GLU A 46 -1.29 -1.33 -5.16
CA GLU A 46 -2.17 -1.29 -6.33
C GLU A 46 -3.62 -1.31 -5.85
N VAL A 47 -4.40 -0.30 -6.25
CA VAL A 47 -5.83 -0.20 -5.93
C VAL A 47 -6.64 -0.28 -7.22
N ARG A 48 -7.48 -1.32 -7.34
CA ARG A 48 -8.37 -1.56 -8.48
C ARG A 48 -9.70 -0.82 -8.30
N GLU A 49 -10.49 -0.72 -9.37
CA GLU A 49 -11.79 -0.01 -9.37
C GLU A 49 -12.80 -0.56 -8.36
N ASP A 50 -12.62 -1.81 -7.93
CA ASP A 50 -13.50 -2.52 -6.99
C ASP A 50 -13.31 -2.09 -5.52
N TYR A 51 -12.45 -1.09 -5.24
CA TYR A 51 -12.25 -0.53 -3.90
C TYR A 51 -13.59 0.07 -3.37
N PRO A 52 -13.97 -0.14 -2.09
CA PRO A 52 -13.15 -0.62 -0.96
C PRO A 52 -13.22 -2.13 -0.69
N SER A 53 -13.45 -2.98 -1.71
CA SER A 53 -13.24 -4.42 -1.50
C SER A 53 -11.78 -4.69 -1.12
N GLN A 54 -11.55 -5.52 -0.11
CA GLN A 54 -10.20 -5.96 0.25
C GLN A 54 -9.44 -6.54 -0.96
N SER A 55 -10.15 -7.30 -1.79
CA SER A 55 -9.58 -7.93 -2.99
C SER A 55 -9.11 -6.90 -4.04
N ALA A 56 -9.61 -5.67 -3.98
CA ALA A 56 -9.22 -4.58 -4.87
C ALA A 56 -7.85 -3.99 -4.52
N VAL A 57 -7.30 -4.27 -3.32
CA VAL A 57 -6.04 -3.68 -2.84
C VAL A 57 -4.97 -4.75 -2.74
N THR A 58 -3.90 -4.60 -3.52
CA THR A 58 -2.69 -5.43 -3.44
C THR A 58 -1.55 -4.62 -2.86
N ILE A 59 -0.85 -5.16 -1.86
CA ILE A 59 0.29 -4.50 -1.22
C ILE A 59 1.50 -5.42 -1.29
N GLU A 60 2.61 -4.92 -1.83
CA GLU A 60 3.86 -5.65 -1.98
C GLU A 60 5.05 -4.84 -1.48
N LEU A 61 6.02 -5.51 -0.86
CA LEU A 61 7.31 -4.91 -0.56
C LEU A 61 8.30 -5.17 -1.71
N LYS A 62 8.80 -4.09 -2.33
CA LYS A 62 9.82 -4.11 -3.38
C LYS A 62 11.13 -3.50 -2.85
N GLY A 63 12.27 -4.00 -3.31
CA GLY A 63 13.59 -3.48 -2.93
C GLY A 63 14.71 -4.25 -3.62
N ASN A 64 15.75 -3.55 -4.06
CA ASN A 64 16.86 -4.16 -4.80
C ASN A 64 17.74 -5.08 -3.93
N ASP A 65 17.70 -4.90 -2.61
CA ASP A 65 18.44 -5.67 -1.61
C ASP A 65 17.65 -6.85 -1.02
N ILE A 66 16.37 -7.00 -1.38
CA ILE A 66 15.50 -8.00 -0.78
C ILE A 66 15.57 -9.31 -1.58
N GLY A 67 16.16 -10.33 -0.95
CA GLY A 67 16.12 -11.69 -1.48
C GLY A 67 14.68 -12.23 -1.59
N ARG A 68 14.41 -13.10 -2.56
CA ARG A 68 13.08 -13.65 -2.86
C ARG A 68 12.34 -14.18 -1.63
N ASP A 69 13.03 -14.86 -0.73
CA ASP A 69 12.41 -15.47 0.45
C ASP A 69 12.04 -14.43 1.51
N VAL A 70 12.84 -13.37 1.64
CA VAL A 70 12.55 -12.23 2.52
C VAL A 70 11.35 -11.45 1.99
N ALA A 71 11.31 -11.18 0.68
CA ALA A 71 10.15 -10.54 0.05
C ALA A 71 8.87 -11.35 0.29
N ARG A 72 8.92 -12.67 0.09
CA ARG A 72 7.79 -13.58 0.36
C ARG A 72 7.33 -13.54 1.82
N TYR A 73 8.28 -13.56 2.76
CA TYR A 73 7.96 -13.48 4.17
C TYR A 73 7.23 -12.18 4.51
N HIS A 74 7.72 -11.04 4.05
CA HIS A 74 7.08 -9.74 4.29
C HIS A 74 5.72 -9.64 3.59
N ASN A 75 5.61 -10.07 2.33
CA ASN A 75 4.33 -10.05 1.62
C ASN A 75 3.29 -10.95 2.31
N SER A 76 3.68 -12.11 2.85
CA SER A 76 2.79 -12.95 3.66
C SER A 76 2.34 -12.23 4.93
N LYS A 77 3.26 -11.53 5.62
CA LYS A 77 2.94 -10.76 6.83
C LYS A 77 2.01 -9.59 6.54
N ILE A 78 2.21 -8.90 5.42
CA ILE A 78 1.36 -7.82 4.94
C ILE A 78 -0.04 -8.36 4.67
N ALA A 79 -0.17 -9.47 3.93
CA ALA A 79 -1.46 -10.10 3.67
C ALA A 79 -2.15 -10.57 4.95
N GLU A 80 -1.43 -11.15 5.92
CA GLU A 80 -1.96 -11.51 7.23
C GLU A 80 -2.52 -10.28 7.97
N GLN A 81 -1.77 -9.17 7.99
CA GLN A 81 -2.24 -7.95 8.64
C GLN A 81 -3.40 -7.29 7.92
N GLN A 82 -3.41 -7.29 6.59
CA GLN A 82 -4.53 -6.79 5.79
C GLN A 82 -5.79 -7.57 6.15
N ASN A 83 -5.75 -8.92 6.13
CA ASN A 83 -6.89 -9.76 6.51
C ASN A 83 -7.36 -9.56 7.95
N ALA A 84 -6.44 -9.29 8.88
CA ALA A 84 -6.79 -9.14 10.29
C ALA A 84 -7.43 -7.78 10.62
N ASN A 85 -7.11 -6.73 9.84
CA ASN A 85 -7.52 -5.35 10.12
C ASN A 85 -8.52 -4.79 9.09
N TRP A 86 -8.79 -5.50 7.99
CA TRP A 86 -9.81 -5.08 7.04
C TRP A 86 -11.18 -5.26 7.67
N VAL A 87 -11.85 -4.14 7.95
CA VAL A 87 -13.26 -4.13 8.29
C VAL A 87 -13.98 -3.88 6.98
N ASP A 88 -14.59 -4.93 6.41
CA ASP A 88 -15.55 -4.72 5.32
C ASP A 88 -16.61 -3.76 5.86
N GLY A 89 -16.75 -2.60 5.23
CA GLY A 89 -17.66 -1.56 5.69
C GLY A 89 -19.08 -2.10 5.78
N GLU A 90 -19.55 -2.38 6.99
CA GLU A 90 -20.96 -2.53 7.30
C GLU A 90 -21.54 -1.14 7.54
N GLU A 91 -22.25 -0.60 6.53
CA GLU A 91 -23.59 -0.01 6.68
C GLU A 91 -24.46 -0.32 5.45
#